data_AF-V5B369-F1
#
_entry.id   AF-V5B369-F1
#
_cell.length_a   1.000
_cell.length_b   1.000
_cell.length_c   1.000
_cell.angle_alpha   90.00
_cell.angle_beta   90.00
_cell.angle_gamma   90.00
#
_symmetry.space_group_name_H-M   'P 1'
#
loop_
_entity.id
_entity.type
_entity.pdbx_description
1 polymer ?
#
loop_
_entity_poly.entity_id
_entity_poly.type
_entity_poly.pdbx_seq_one_letter_code
_entity_poly.pdbx_strand_id
1 'polypeptide(L)'
;MQFICGYMERWFCEMNFGRPVILLGHSFGGFVAAHYAMRHGPSRVKLLALADPWGVNAADPRRIELAPVHHRLALKIFYAVSPLSLLRAAGPVGPKLFKSLRPDFANRWRSFLASPQVFYEYTYHCNAQLPPLGEMLFKACCHADVAAKTPLVRVLPGGLSKAIPLVVLYGSHTWMNAECGFTMVEKMAEDGYKAKADTVMNAGHQVFTDNVDAFNEKMSQMIRSMVREGTSHP
;
A
#
# COMPACT_ATOMS: atom_id res chain seq x y z
N MET A 1 -10.70 -0.73 -10.61
CA MET A 1 -10.68 -1.55 -9.37
C MET A 1 -11.51 -2.82 -9.41
N GLN A 2 -12.63 -2.89 -10.15
CA GLN A 2 -13.43 -4.13 -10.25
C GLN A 2 -12.61 -5.36 -10.64
N PHE A 3 -11.74 -5.24 -11.66
CA PHE A 3 -10.88 -6.32 -12.13
C PHE A 3 -10.05 -6.97 -10.99
N ILE A 4 -9.21 -6.19 -10.30
CA ILE A 4 -8.31 -6.74 -9.27
C ILE A 4 -9.07 -7.20 -8.01
N CYS A 5 -10.11 -6.48 -7.58
CA CYS A 5 -10.94 -6.92 -6.45
C CYS A 5 -11.65 -8.25 -6.78
N GLY A 6 -12.06 -8.47 -8.03
CA GLY A 6 -12.66 -9.74 -8.46
C GLY A 6 -11.68 -10.91 -8.42
N TYR A 7 -10.41 -10.71 -8.77
CA TYR A 7 -9.37 -11.74 -8.60
C TYR A 7 -9.10 -12.03 -7.12
N MET A 8 -9.02 -10.99 -6.28
CA MET A 8 -8.88 -11.18 -4.84
C MET A 8 -10.07 -11.95 -4.26
N GLU A 9 -11.30 -11.64 -4.66
CA GLU A 9 -12.48 -12.36 -4.19
C GLU A 9 -12.44 -13.84 -4.56
N ARG A 10 -12.04 -14.18 -5.80
CA ARG A 10 -11.86 -15.59 -6.18
C ARG A 10 -10.82 -16.28 -5.31
N TRP A 11 -9.68 -15.63 -5.06
CA TRP A 11 -8.69 -16.17 -4.14
C TRP A 11 -9.24 -16.35 -2.73
N PHE A 12 -10.01 -15.39 -2.20
CA PHE A 12 -10.70 -15.51 -0.90
C PHE A 12 -11.66 -16.71 -0.85
N CYS A 13 -12.40 -16.98 -1.93
CA CYS A 13 -13.26 -18.14 -2.04
C CYS A 13 -12.46 -19.45 -2.03
N GLU A 14 -11.36 -19.53 -2.79
CA GLU A 14 -10.48 -20.71 -2.81
C GLU A 14 -9.81 -20.97 -1.45
N MET A 15 -9.40 -19.91 -0.75
CA MET A 15 -8.84 -20.03 0.61
C MET A 15 -9.89 -20.45 1.65
N ASN A 16 -11.18 -20.39 1.31
CA ASN A 16 -12.32 -20.81 2.13
C ASN A 16 -12.25 -20.29 3.58
N PHE A 17 -12.03 -18.98 3.75
CA PHE A 17 -11.99 -18.37 5.07
C PHE A 17 -13.37 -18.45 5.75
N GLY A 18 -13.48 -19.25 6.81
CA GLY A 18 -14.72 -19.39 7.59
C GLY A 18 -15.09 -18.17 8.46
N ARG A 19 -14.30 -17.09 8.42
CA ARG A 19 -14.52 -15.85 9.17
C ARG A 19 -13.95 -14.64 8.42
N PRO A 20 -14.52 -13.44 8.63
CA PRO A 20 -13.93 -12.21 8.11
C PRO A 20 -12.48 -12.04 8.56
N VAL A 21 -11.62 -11.58 7.66
CA VAL A 21 -10.16 -11.48 7.89
C VAL A 21 -9.73 -10.05 8.19
N ILE A 22 -8.56 -9.90 8.79
CA ILE A 22 -7.88 -8.60 8.91
C ILE A 22 -7.08 -8.39 7.63
N LEU A 23 -7.36 -7.32 6.91
CA LEU A 23 -6.62 -6.94 5.70
C LEU A 23 -5.58 -5.89 6.05
N LEU A 24 -4.30 -6.26 5.96
CA LEU A 24 -3.17 -5.34 6.07
C LEU A 24 -2.57 -5.11 4.68
N GLY A 25 -2.63 -3.87 4.18
CA GLY A 25 -2.07 -3.50 2.89
C GLY A 25 -1.01 -2.41 3.03
N HIS A 26 0.15 -2.62 2.39
CA HIS A 26 1.22 -1.62 2.29
C HIS A 26 1.15 -0.86 0.97
N SER A 27 1.40 0.46 0.99
CA SER A 27 1.55 1.28 -0.22
C SER A 27 0.38 1.06 -1.21
N PHE A 28 0.65 0.67 -2.45
CA PHE A 28 -0.38 0.34 -3.44
C PHE A 28 -1.27 -0.86 -3.02
N GLY A 29 -0.72 -1.84 -2.29
CA GLY A 29 -1.50 -2.91 -1.69
C GLY A 29 -2.54 -2.38 -0.69
N GLY A 30 -2.24 -1.29 0.01
CA GLY A 30 -3.20 -0.57 0.86
C GLY A 30 -4.38 0.00 0.07
N PHE A 31 -4.10 0.62 -1.07
CA PHE A 31 -5.12 1.11 -2.01
C PHE A 31 -6.04 -0.02 -2.50
N VAL A 32 -5.44 -1.14 -2.90
CA VAL A 32 -6.18 -2.32 -3.36
C VAL A 32 -7.04 -2.91 -2.22
N ALA A 33 -6.47 -3.07 -1.02
CA ALA A 33 -7.17 -3.58 0.16
C ALA A 33 -8.34 -2.69 0.57
N ALA A 34 -8.18 -1.36 0.53
CA ALA A 34 -9.24 -0.41 0.82
C ALA A 34 -10.42 -0.56 -0.15
N HIS A 35 -10.15 -0.64 -1.45
CA HIS A 35 -11.19 -0.85 -2.46
C HIS A 35 -11.88 -2.20 -2.36
N TYR A 36 -11.17 -3.25 -1.93
CA TYR A 36 -11.77 -4.54 -1.66
C TYR A 36 -12.68 -4.47 -0.42
N ALA A 37 -12.23 -3.86 0.68
CA ALA A 37 -13.01 -3.69 1.89
C ALA A 37 -14.32 -2.90 1.68
N MET A 38 -14.27 -1.79 0.94
CA MET A 38 -15.46 -1.01 0.58
C MET A 38 -16.48 -1.81 -0.25
N ARG A 39 -16.02 -2.78 -1.06
CA ARG A 39 -16.86 -3.56 -1.96
C ARG A 39 -17.51 -4.76 -1.29
N HIS A 40 -16.76 -5.44 -0.42
CA HIS A 40 -17.18 -6.72 0.16
C HIS A 40 -17.67 -6.60 1.61
N GLY A 41 -17.38 -5.48 2.27
CA GLY A 41 -17.98 -5.17 3.56
C GLY A 41 -17.56 -6.13 4.69
N PRO A 42 -18.28 -6.09 5.83
CA PRO A 42 -17.90 -6.79 7.05
C PRO A 42 -18.04 -8.32 6.97
N SER A 43 -18.73 -8.85 5.95
CA SER A 43 -18.83 -10.30 5.72
C SER A 43 -17.52 -10.93 5.27
N ARG A 44 -16.63 -10.14 4.65
CA ARG A 44 -15.28 -10.57 4.24
C ARG A 44 -14.17 -9.94 5.08
N VAL A 45 -14.37 -8.71 5.54
CA VAL A 45 -13.31 -7.90 6.17
C VAL A 45 -13.67 -7.54 7.60
N LYS A 46 -12.89 -8.03 8.56
CA LYS A 46 -13.05 -7.71 9.99
C LYS A 46 -12.47 -6.35 10.34
N LEU A 47 -11.33 -5.99 9.75
CA LEU A 47 -10.59 -4.75 10.01
C LEU A 47 -9.73 -4.45 8.79
N LEU A 48 -9.63 -3.16 8.43
CA LEU A 48 -8.72 -2.67 7.40
C LEU A 48 -7.55 -1.94 8.06
N ALA A 49 -6.34 -2.46 7.85
CA ALA A 49 -5.09 -1.85 8.30
C ALA A 49 -4.27 -1.40 7.08
N LEU A 50 -3.81 -0.17 7.11
CA LEU A 50 -3.06 0.46 6.04
C LEU A 50 -1.67 0.86 6.54
N ALA A 51 -0.62 0.32 5.91
CA ALA A 51 0.76 0.66 6.21
C ALA A 51 1.31 1.57 5.10
N ASP A 52 1.60 2.82 5.45
CA ASP A 52 2.08 3.87 4.57
C ASP A 52 1.37 3.89 3.20
N PRO A 53 0.02 4.00 3.18
CA PRO A 53 -0.78 3.72 1.99
C PRO A 53 -0.55 4.76 0.90
N TRP A 54 -0.23 4.27 -0.31
CA TRP A 54 -0.34 5.08 -1.51
C TRP A 54 -1.83 5.26 -1.87
N GLY A 55 -2.14 6.36 -2.54
CA GLY A 55 -3.47 6.61 -3.10
C GLY A 55 -4.46 7.25 -2.14
N VAL A 56 -4.05 7.60 -0.92
CA VAL A 56 -4.84 8.51 -0.05
C VAL A 56 -4.94 9.90 -0.67
N ASN A 57 -3.82 10.39 -1.18
CA ASN A 57 -3.68 11.75 -1.67
C ASN A 57 -4.38 11.96 -3.02
N ALA A 58 -5.16 13.04 -3.11
CA ALA A 58 -5.71 13.50 -4.39
C ALA A 58 -4.63 14.10 -5.29
N ALA A 59 -4.87 14.04 -6.60
CA ALA A 59 -4.05 14.74 -7.58
C ALA A 59 -4.10 16.25 -7.37
N ASP A 60 -2.97 16.92 -7.59
CA ASP A 60 -2.89 18.38 -7.66
C ASP A 60 -2.20 18.73 -8.99
N PRO A 61 -2.94 19.22 -10.01
CA PRO A 61 -2.38 19.56 -11.32
C PRO A 61 -1.18 20.51 -11.25
N ARG A 62 -1.17 21.40 -10.25
CA ARG A 62 -0.08 22.37 -10.05
C ARG A 62 1.24 21.69 -9.70
N ARG A 63 1.22 20.47 -9.15
CA ARG A 63 2.45 19.71 -8.85
C ARG A 63 3.24 19.38 -10.11
N ILE A 64 2.58 19.10 -11.23
CA ILE A 64 3.28 18.83 -12.50
C ILE A 64 3.72 20.14 -13.15
N GLU A 65 2.86 21.16 -13.11
CA GLU A 65 3.13 22.45 -13.75
C GLU A 65 4.33 23.15 -13.11
N LEU A 66 4.39 23.14 -11.78
CA LEU A 66 5.45 23.75 -10.99
C LEU A 66 6.68 22.84 -10.83
N ALA A 67 6.61 21.58 -11.26
CA ALA A 67 7.73 20.67 -11.14
C ALA A 67 8.92 21.08 -12.04
N PRO A 68 10.16 20.91 -11.58
CA PRO A 68 11.35 21.08 -12.41
C PRO A 68 11.28 20.27 -13.70
N VAL A 69 11.89 20.76 -14.78
CA VAL A 69 11.86 20.12 -16.11
C VAL A 69 12.32 18.67 -16.06
N HIS A 70 13.35 18.34 -15.28
CA HIS A 70 13.83 16.96 -15.13
C HIS A 70 12.78 16.04 -14.48
N HIS A 71 12.00 16.54 -13.53
CA HIS A 71 10.91 15.77 -12.90
C HIS A 71 9.77 15.54 -13.90
N ARG A 72 9.40 16.57 -14.66
CA ARG A 72 8.41 16.44 -15.75
C ARG A 72 8.85 15.44 -16.82
N LEU A 73 10.14 15.43 -17.18
CA LEU A 73 10.73 14.46 -18.10
C LEU A 73 10.71 13.05 -17.50
N ALA A 74 11.09 12.89 -16.23
CA ALA A 74 11.05 11.61 -15.53
C ALA A 74 9.63 11.03 -15.48
N LEU A 75 8.61 11.87 -15.24
CA LEU A 75 7.20 11.47 -15.32
C LEU A 75 6.82 11.02 -16.73
N LYS A 76 7.18 11.78 -17.77
CA LYS A 76 6.93 11.37 -19.17
C LYS A 76 7.55 10.01 -19.47
N ILE A 77 8.80 9.78 -19.05
CA ILE A 77 9.48 8.49 -19.19
C ILE A 77 8.72 7.42 -18.40
N PHE A 78 8.40 7.65 -17.13
CA PHE A 78 7.63 6.71 -16.30
C PHE A 78 6.33 6.25 -16.95
N TYR A 79 5.61 7.13 -17.66
CA TYR A 79 4.40 6.76 -18.39
C TYR A 79 4.70 6.06 -19.72
N ALA A 80 5.64 6.58 -20.50
CA ALA A 80 5.99 6.07 -21.83
C ALA A 80 6.66 4.70 -21.80
N VAL A 81 7.51 4.44 -20.81
CA VAL A 81 8.17 3.16 -20.61
C VAL A 81 7.67 2.50 -19.33
N SER A 82 7.58 1.18 -19.31
CA SER A 82 7.39 0.44 -18.07
C SER A 82 8.72 0.45 -17.32
N PRO A 83 8.87 1.05 -16.12
CA PRO A 83 10.17 1.17 -15.47
C PRO A 83 10.91 -0.17 -15.28
N LEU A 84 10.17 -1.27 -15.14
CA LEU A 84 10.75 -2.61 -15.01
C LEU A 84 10.94 -3.31 -16.36
N SER A 85 10.71 -2.64 -17.49
CA SER A 85 10.93 -3.22 -18.83
C SER A 85 12.38 -3.55 -19.10
N LEU A 86 13.29 -2.65 -18.70
CA LEU A 86 14.72 -2.89 -18.81
C LEU A 86 15.15 -4.04 -17.91
N LEU A 87 14.61 -4.10 -16.68
CA LEU A 87 14.88 -5.18 -15.76
C LEU A 87 14.40 -6.52 -16.33
N ARG A 88 13.20 -6.57 -16.90
CA ARG A 88 12.65 -7.75 -17.61
C ARG A 88 13.51 -8.17 -18.79
N ALA A 89 13.90 -7.21 -19.64
CA ALA A 89 14.72 -7.47 -20.82
C ALA A 89 16.09 -8.04 -20.49
N ALA A 90 16.64 -7.73 -19.30
CA ALA A 90 17.91 -8.30 -18.84
C ALA A 90 17.86 -9.82 -18.58
N GLY A 91 16.67 -10.44 -18.56
CA GLY A 91 16.51 -11.89 -18.44
C GLY A 91 17.26 -12.45 -17.22
N PRO A 92 18.00 -13.57 -17.37
CA PRO A 92 18.77 -14.18 -16.27
C PRO A 92 19.78 -13.26 -15.57
N VAL A 93 20.18 -12.14 -16.18
CA VAL A 93 21.09 -11.15 -15.56
C VAL A 93 20.33 -10.13 -14.70
N GLY A 94 18.99 -10.08 -14.81
CA GLY A 94 18.11 -9.16 -14.11
C GLY A 94 18.34 -9.05 -12.59
N PRO A 95 18.47 -10.16 -11.83
CA PRO A 95 18.76 -10.09 -10.40
C PRO A 95 20.08 -9.36 -10.08
N LYS A 96 21.15 -9.64 -10.86
CA LYS A 96 22.45 -8.98 -10.69
C LYS A 96 22.38 -7.50 -11.06
N LEU A 97 21.66 -7.16 -12.12
CA LEU A 97 21.40 -5.77 -12.51
C LEU A 97 20.64 -5.02 -11.42
N PHE A 98 19.58 -5.62 -10.88
CA PHE A 98 18.80 -5.01 -9.80
C PHE A 98 19.66 -4.77 -8.56
N LYS A 99 20.47 -5.74 -8.16
CA LYS A 99 21.45 -5.60 -7.08
C LYS A 99 22.43 -4.44 -7.33
N SER A 100 22.94 -4.31 -8.55
CA SER A 100 23.87 -3.23 -8.89
C SER A 100 23.22 -1.85 -8.81
N LEU A 101 21.94 -1.74 -9.18
CA LEU A 101 21.19 -0.48 -9.13
C LEU A 101 20.76 -0.12 -7.71
N ARG A 102 20.40 -1.12 -6.89
CA ARG A 102 19.86 -0.96 -5.53
C ARG A 102 20.51 -1.93 -4.54
N PRO A 103 21.82 -1.79 -4.26
CA PRO A 103 22.52 -2.68 -3.33
C PRO A 103 22.03 -2.55 -1.89
N ASP A 104 21.33 -1.46 -1.57
CA ASP A 104 20.77 -1.15 -0.26
C ASP A 104 19.52 -1.97 0.07
N PHE A 105 18.76 -2.42 -0.94
CA PHE A 105 17.45 -3.03 -0.72
C PHE A 105 17.50 -4.36 0.03
N ALA A 106 18.46 -5.23 -0.26
CA ALA A 106 18.63 -6.48 0.47
C ALA A 106 19.07 -6.27 1.93
N ASN A 107 19.66 -5.12 2.27
CA ASN A 107 20.16 -4.87 3.62
C ASN A 107 19.06 -4.86 4.67
N ARG A 108 17.85 -4.45 4.28
CA ARG A 108 16.63 -4.46 5.10
C ARG A 108 16.21 -5.86 5.54
N TRP A 109 16.71 -6.90 4.85
CA TRP A 109 16.33 -8.29 5.05
C TRP A 109 17.41 -9.12 5.75
N ARG A 110 18.55 -8.51 6.12
CA ARG A 110 19.70 -9.21 6.72
C ARG A 110 19.38 -9.94 8.01
N SER A 111 18.48 -9.39 8.82
CA SER A 111 18.07 -10.00 10.09
C SER A 111 17.01 -11.10 9.93
N PHE A 112 16.42 -11.27 8.74
CA PHE A 112 15.32 -12.20 8.48
C PHE A 112 15.70 -13.37 7.57
N LEU A 113 16.67 -13.15 6.68
CA LEU A 113 17.07 -14.12 5.67
C LEU A 113 18.50 -14.58 5.91
N ALA A 114 18.73 -15.90 5.84
CA ALA A 114 20.07 -16.47 5.91
C ALA A 114 20.98 -15.93 4.79
N SER A 115 20.41 -15.68 3.61
CA SER A 115 21.07 -14.97 2.51
C SER A 115 20.20 -13.81 2.03
N PRO A 116 20.59 -12.55 2.29
CA PRO A 116 19.87 -11.37 1.82
C PRO A 116 19.77 -11.30 0.29
N GLN A 117 20.66 -12.01 -0.43
CA GLN A 117 20.70 -11.99 -1.90
C GLN A 117 19.45 -12.59 -2.52
N VAL A 118 18.77 -13.51 -1.82
CA VAL A 118 17.51 -14.12 -2.25
C VAL A 118 16.43 -13.05 -2.49
N PHE A 119 16.51 -11.90 -1.80
CA PHE A 119 15.60 -10.77 -2.04
C PHE A 119 15.61 -10.30 -3.50
N TYR A 120 16.79 -10.24 -4.14
CA TYR A 120 16.91 -9.76 -5.52
C TYR A 120 16.30 -10.74 -6.52
N GLU A 121 16.56 -12.03 -6.32
CA GLU A 121 15.96 -13.11 -7.12
C GLU A 121 14.44 -13.11 -6.98
N TYR A 122 13.94 -13.10 -5.75
CA TYR A 122 12.50 -13.07 -5.45
C TYR A 122 11.82 -11.86 -6.10
N THR A 123 12.35 -10.65 -5.85
CA THR A 123 11.76 -9.42 -6.38
C THR A 123 11.83 -9.37 -7.90
N TYR A 124 12.94 -9.85 -8.50
CA TYR A 124 13.05 -9.97 -9.94
C TYR A 124 11.95 -10.86 -10.50
N HIS A 125 11.79 -12.08 -9.98
CA HIS A 125 10.79 -13.03 -10.49
C HIS A 125 9.34 -12.60 -10.26
N CYS A 126 9.05 -11.86 -9.18
CA CYS A 126 7.74 -11.23 -9.00
C CYS A 126 7.39 -10.22 -10.10
N ASN A 127 8.40 -9.62 -10.74
CA ASN A 127 8.23 -8.55 -11.73
C ASN A 127 8.68 -8.94 -13.15
N ALA A 128 9.25 -10.14 -13.32
CA ALA A 128 9.80 -10.59 -14.60
C ALA A 128 8.72 -11.03 -15.61
N GLN A 129 7.53 -11.38 -15.10
CA GLN A 129 6.47 -12.01 -15.89
C GLN A 129 5.78 -11.05 -16.86
N LEU A 130 5.35 -11.60 -18.00
CA LEU A 130 4.53 -10.91 -18.99
C LEU A 130 3.13 -11.54 -19.04
N PRO A 131 2.07 -10.73 -19.19
CA PRO A 131 2.10 -9.26 -19.23
C PRO A 131 2.41 -8.62 -17.85
N PRO A 132 2.98 -7.40 -17.78
CA PRO A 132 3.44 -6.79 -16.52
C PRO A 132 2.27 -6.20 -15.71
N LEU A 133 1.40 -7.07 -15.21
CA LEU A 133 0.11 -6.72 -14.62
C LEU A 133 0.19 -5.70 -13.50
N GLY A 134 1.20 -5.81 -12.62
CA GLY A 134 1.39 -4.86 -11.51
C GLY A 134 1.64 -3.43 -11.99
N GLU A 135 2.58 -3.24 -12.92
CA GLU A 135 2.91 -1.92 -13.49
C GLU A 135 1.73 -1.35 -14.28
N MET A 136 1.06 -2.18 -15.09
CA MET A 136 -0.10 -1.77 -15.87
C MET A 136 -1.26 -1.34 -14.96
N LEU A 137 -1.54 -2.12 -13.91
CA LEU A 137 -2.60 -1.80 -12.96
C LEU A 137 -2.28 -0.53 -12.18
N PHE A 138 -1.05 -0.36 -11.69
CA PHE A 138 -0.63 0.85 -10.99
C PHE A 138 -0.79 2.09 -11.87
N LYS A 139 -0.29 2.05 -13.11
CA LYS A 139 -0.46 3.13 -14.10
C LYS A 139 -1.93 3.41 -14.41
N ALA A 140 -2.76 2.37 -14.52
CA ALA A 140 -4.19 2.54 -14.76
C ALA A 140 -4.90 3.27 -13.59
N CYS A 141 -4.39 3.11 -12.37
CA CYS A 141 -4.93 3.69 -11.14
C CYS A 141 -4.45 5.12 -10.84
N CYS A 142 -3.41 5.63 -11.50
CA CYS A 142 -2.85 6.95 -11.20
C CYS A 142 -3.05 8.00 -12.30
N HIS A 143 -3.20 9.26 -11.91
CA HIS A 143 -3.10 10.44 -12.78
C HIS A 143 -1.64 10.67 -13.19
N ALA A 144 -1.39 11.58 -14.13
CA ALA A 144 -0.04 11.87 -14.63
C ALA A 144 0.97 12.34 -13.55
N ASP A 145 0.49 12.81 -12.39
CA ASP A 145 1.30 13.17 -11.21
C ASP A 145 1.55 11.98 -10.27
N VAL A 146 1.16 10.76 -10.66
CA VAL A 146 1.25 9.53 -9.88
C VAL A 146 0.31 9.52 -8.65
N ALA A 147 -0.57 10.52 -8.50
CA ALA A 147 -1.63 10.47 -7.50
C ALA A 147 -2.77 9.53 -7.95
N ALA A 148 -3.55 9.00 -7.00
CA ALA A 148 -4.63 8.08 -7.35
C ALA A 148 -5.77 8.80 -8.09
N LYS A 149 -6.32 8.15 -9.13
CA LYS A 149 -7.54 8.60 -9.83
C LYS A 149 -8.78 8.58 -8.95
N THR A 150 -8.80 7.66 -7.99
CA THR A 150 -9.90 7.51 -7.02
C THR A 150 -9.31 7.61 -5.62
N PRO A 151 -8.89 8.80 -5.18
CA PRO A 151 -8.10 8.95 -3.98
C PRO A 151 -8.90 8.56 -2.74
N LEU A 152 -8.28 7.82 -1.81
CA LEU A 152 -8.97 7.25 -0.66
C LEU A 152 -9.59 8.31 0.25
N VAL A 153 -8.99 9.51 0.34
CA VAL A 153 -9.57 10.64 1.08
C VAL A 153 -10.98 11.02 0.58
N ARG A 154 -11.32 10.70 -0.67
CA ARG A 154 -12.65 10.97 -1.25
C ARG A 154 -13.62 9.79 -1.18
N VAL A 155 -13.13 8.56 -1.03
CA VAL A 155 -13.98 7.36 -1.17
C VAL A 155 -14.06 6.50 0.08
N LEU A 156 -13.06 6.53 0.97
CA LEU A 156 -13.15 5.82 2.25
C LEU A 156 -14.24 6.42 3.14
N PRO A 157 -14.30 7.76 3.35
CA PRO A 157 -15.46 8.37 3.98
C PRO A 157 -16.72 8.09 3.17
N GLY A 158 -17.72 7.45 3.77
CA GLY A 158 -18.98 7.06 3.12
C GLY A 158 -18.93 5.73 2.35
N GLY A 159 -17.77 5.30 1.85
CA GLY A 159 -17.62 4.04 1.12
C GLY A 159 -17.24 2.84 1.99
N LEU A 160 -16.56 3.05 3.12
CA LEU A 160 -16.26 1.98 4.07
C LEU A 160 -17.47 1.72 4.98
N SER A 161 -17.77 0.46 5.30
CA SER A 161 -18.78 0.17 6.33
C SER A 161 -18.29 0.62 7.71
N LYS A 162 -19.12 1.32 8.48
CA LYS A 162 -18.79 1.71 9.87
C LYS A 162 -18.52 0.51 10.79
N ALA A 163 -18.94 -0.69 10.41
CA ALA A 163 -18.64 -1.93 11.11
C ALA A 163 -17.20 -2.41 10.93
N ILE A 164 -16.44 -1.86 9.98
CA ILE A 164 -15.05 -2.21 9.70
C ILE A 164 -14.15 -1.13 10.31
N PRO A 165 -13.39 -1.43 11.38
CA PRO A 165 -12.41 -0.49 11.89
C PRO A 165 -11.30 -0.23 10.88
N LEU A 166 -10.80 1.00 10.87
CA LEU A 166 -9.69 1.47 10.04
C LEU A 166 -8.49 1.81 10.92
N VAL A 167 -7.34 1.22 10.59
CA VAL A 167 -6.04 1.58 11.19
C VAL A 167 -5.13 2.08 10.08
N VAL A 168 -4.46 3.20 10.29
CA VAL A 168 -3.47 3.73 9.34
C VAL A 168 -2.16 4.02 10.07
N LEU A 169 -1.05 3.50 9.57
CA LEU A 169 0.29 3.82 10.07
C LEU A 169 1.12 4.49 8.99
N TYR A 170 1.81 5.57 9.33
CA TYR A 170 2.78 6.23 8.46
C TYR A 170 4.20 6.17 9.04
N GLY A 171 5.22 6.13 8.20
CA GLY A 171 6.60 6.36 8.64
C GLY A 171 6.83 7.85 8.94
N SER A 172 7.58 8.18 10.00
CA SER A 172 7.85 9.58 10.39
C SER A 172 8.55 10.42 9.32
N HIS A 173 9.28 9.79 8.39
CA HIS A 173 9.95 10.46 7.27
C HIS A 173 9.46 9.91 5.93
N THR A 174 8.20 9.48 5.85
CA THR A 174 7.63 9.04 4.58
C THR A 174 7.58 10.18 3.56
N TRP A 175 7.91 9.86 2.32
CA TRP A 175 7.68 10.68 1.13
C TRP A 175 6.20 10.78 0.72
N MET A 176 5.29 10.05 1.37
CA MET A 176 3.85 10.24 1.20
C MET A 176 3.38 11.48 1.97
N ASN A 177 2.32 12.15 1.52
CA ASN A 177 1.65 13.15 2.36
C ASN A 177 0.83 12.41 3.43
N ALA A 178 1.43 12.25 4.62
CA ALA A 178 0.80 11.60 5.77
C ALA A 178 -0.31 12.48 6.38
N GLU A 179 -0.14 13.79 6.40
CA GLU A 179 -1.10 14.77 6.94
C GLU A 179 -2.50 14.57 6.35
N CYS A 180 -2.61 14.39 5.04
CA CYS A 180 -3.88 14.12 4.37
C CYS A 180 -4.55 12.83 4.89
N GLY A 181 -3.76 11.80 5.23
CA GLY A 181 -4.25 10.58 5.84
C GLY A 181 -4.71 10.75 7.28
N PHE A 182 -3.98 11.52 8.09
CA PHE A 182 -4.39 11.88 9.45
C PHE A 182 -5.71 12.65 9.44
N THR A 183 -5.81 13.71 8.64
CA THR A 183 -7.04 14.50 8.50
C THR A 183 -8.22 13.66 7.99
N MET A 184 -7.99 12.72 7.08
CA MET A 184 -9.02 11.79 6.63
C MET A 184 -9.55 10.94 7.79
N VAL A 185 -8.64 10.35 8.57
CA VAL A 185 -8.99 9.48 9.69
C VAL A 185 -9.69 10.24 10.81
N GLU A 186 -9.25 11.46 11.13
CA GLU A 186 -9.89 12.34 12.11
C GLU A 186 -11.35 12.62 11.71
N LYS A 187 -11.58 13.05 10.47
CA LYS A 187 -12.94 13.29 9.96
C LYS A 187 -13.80 12.03 9.98
N MET A 188 -13.24 10.88 9.61
CA MET A 188 -13.97 9.62 9.70
C MET A 188 -14.34 9.30 11.16
N ALA A 189 -13.45 9.55 12.13
CA ALA A 189 -13.75 9.35 13.53
C ALA A 189 -14.88 10.28 14.02
N GLU A 190 -14.86 11.55 13.62
CA GLU A 190 -15.94 12.53 13.88
C GLU A 190 -17.28 12.07 13.28
N ASP A 191 -17.25 11.46 12.10
CA ASP A 191 -18.42 10.87 11.43
C ASP A 191 -18.87 9.52 12.03
N GLY A 192 -18.28 9.09 13.15
CA GLY A 192 -18.67 7.88 13.90
C GLY A 192 -18.09 6.57 13.37
N TYR A 193 -16.99 6.62 12.61
CA TYR A 193 -16.22 5.43 12.25
C TYR A 193 -15.23 5.06 13.36
N LYS A 194 -14.95 3.77 13.51
CA LYS A 194 -13.82 3.29 14.34
C LYS A 194 -12.52 3.43 13.55
N ALA A 195 -11.93 4.63 13.53
CA ALA A 195 -10.73 4.92 12.75
C ALA A 195 -9.61 5.50 13.64
N LYS A 196 -8.38 5.00 13.50
CA LYS A 196 -7.19 5.56 14.18
C LYS A 196 -6.00 5.63 13.21
N ALA A 197 -5.21 6.68 13.33
CA ALA A 197 -3.96 6.87 12.61
C ALA A 197 -2.84 7.11 13.61
N ASP A 198 -1.62 6.65 13.30
CA ASP A 198 -0.44 6.88 14.12
C ASP A 198 0.84 6.82 13.25
N THR A 199 1.95 7.25 13.83
CA THR A 199 3.27 7.33 13.19
C THR A 199 4.23 6.30 13.79
N VAL A 200 4.98 5.63 12.93
CA VAL A 200 6.14 4.82 13.28
C VAL A 200 7.39 5.70 13.18
N MET A 201 8.01 5.97 14.32
CA MET A 201 9.21 6.79 14.39
C MET A 201 10.41 6.10 13.76
N ASN A 202 11.32 6.89 13.18
CA ASN A 202 12.53 6.40 12.51
C ASN A 202 12.25 5.47 11.33
N ALA A 203 11.13 5.68 10.63
CA ALA A 203 10.74 4.89 9.47
C ALA A 203 10.37 5.78 8.28
N GLY A 204 10.65 5.31 7.07
CA GLY A 204 10.18 5.90 5.83
C GLY A 204 9.01 5.10 5.26
N HIS A 205 8.93 5.02 3.93
CA HIS A 205 7.83 4.35 3.24
C HIS A 205 7.75 2.85 3.48
N GLN A 206 8.90 2.18 3.61
CA GLN A 206 8.96 0.73 3.83
C GLN A 206 8.88 0.46 5.33
N VAL A 207 7.83 1.02 5.94
CA VAL A 207 7.67 1.19 7.39
C VAL A 207 7.90 -0.10 8.17
N PHE A 208 7.47 -1.23 7.63
CA PHE A 208 7.58 -2.57 8.23
C PHE A 208 8.99 -3.16 8.20
N THR A 209 9.91 -2.60 7.41
CA THR A 209 11.33 -2.99 7.39
C THR A 209 12.28 -1.94 7.94
N ASP A 210 11.88 -0.66 7.94
CA ASP A 210 12.73 0.43 8.44
C ASP A 210 12.82 0.41 9.98
N ASN A 211 11.71 0.17 10.68
CA ASN A 211 11.66 -0.01 12.12
C ASN A 211 10.68 -1.12 12.51
N VAL A 212 11.17 -2.36 12.45
CA VAL A 212 10.38 -3.59 12.56
C VAL A 212 9.65 -3.68 13.90
N ASP A 213 10.37 -3.46 15.00
CA ASP A 213 9.83 -3.62 16.34
C ASP A 213 8.72 -2.60 16.59
N ALA A 214 8.99 -1.32 16.29
CA ALA A 214 7.99 -0.26 16.47
C ALA A 214 6.77 -0.43 15.57
N PHE A 215 6.96 -0.87 14.30
CA PHE A 215 5.85 -1.15 13.39
C PHE A 215 4.98 -2.29 13.93
N ASN A 216 5.58 -3.42 14.30
CA ASN A 216 4.86 -4.59 14.77
C ASN A 216 4.13 -4.32 16.09
N GLU A 217 4.76 -3.61 17.03
CA GLU A 217 4.16 -3.21 18.30
C GLU A 217 2.95 -2.31 18.08
N LYS A 218 3.13 -1.17 17.37
CA LYS A 218 2.05 -0.21 17.11
C LYS A 218 0.91 -0.85 16.32
N MET A 219 1.21 -1.56 15.23
CA MET A 219 0.19 -2.19 14.40
C MET A 219 -0.62 -3.21 15.22
N SER A 220 0.06 -4.07 15.99
CA SER A 220 -0.60 -5.06 16.84
C SER A 220 -1.45 -4.41 17.93
N GLN A 221 -0.94 -3.35 18.58
CA GLN A 221 -1.66 -2.62 19.62
C GLN A 221 -2.93 -1.97 19.06
N MET A 222 -2.82 -1.27 17.92
CA MET A 222 -3.97 -0.62 17.28
C MET A 222 -5.02 -1.64 16.85
N ILE A 223 -4.62 -2.73 16.17
CA ILE A 223 -5.52 -3.82 15.79
C ILE A 223 -6.23 -4.41 17.01
N ARG A 224 -5.49 -4.74 18.08
CA ARG A 224 -6.08 -5.29 19.31
C ARG A 224 -7.04 -4.31 20.00
N SER A 225 -6.74 -3.01 19.97
CA SER A 225 -7.65 -1.99 20.54
C SER A 225 -8.99 -1.99 19.79
N MET A 226 -8.96 -1.97 18.46
CA MET A 226 -10.14 -1.91 17.61
C MET A 226 -11.00 -3.17 17.66
N VAL A 227 -10.36 -4.35 17.78
CA VAL A 227 -11.09 -5.62 17.86
C VAL A 227 -11.77 -5.78 19.22
N ARG A 228 -11.14 -5.34 20.33
CA ARG A 228 -11.71 -5.44 21.68
C ARG A 228 -12.89 -4.48 21.91
N GLU A 229 -12.83 -3.28 21.34
CA GLU A 229 -13.95 -2.33 21.32
C GLU A 229 -15.19 -2.85 20.54
N GLY A 230 -15.09 -3.98 19.84
CA GLY A 230 -16.20 -4.63 19.14
C GLY A 230 -16.89 -5.75 19.91
N THR A 231 -16.29 -6.25 20.99
CA THR A 231 -16.82 -7.37 21.80
C THR A 231 -17.57 -6.93 23.06
N SER A 232 -17.68 -5.63 23.30
CA SER A 232 -18.36 -5.03 24.45
C SER A 232 -19.80 -4.61 24.11
N HIS A 233 -20.61 -5.53 23.59
CA HIS A 233 -22.07 -5.40 23.65
C HIS A 233 -22.64 -6.62 24.39
N PRO A 234 -23.53 -6.40 25.37
CA PRO A 234 -24.07 -7.43 26.27
C PRO A 234 -24.89 -8.49 25.54
#